data_AF-A0A9N8K1N9-F1
#
_entry.id   AF-A0A9N8K1N9-F1
#
_cell.length_a   1.000
_cell.length_b   1.000
_cell.length_c   1.000
_cell.angle_alpha   90.00
_cell.angle_beta   90.00
_cell.angle_gamma   90.00
#
_symmetry.space_group_name_H-M   'P 1'
#
loop_
_entity.id
_entity.type
_entity.pdbx_description
1 polymer ?
#
loop_
_entity_poly.entity_id
_entity_poly.type
_entity_poly.pdbx_seq_one_letter_code
_entity_poly.pdbx_strand_id
1 'polypeptide(L)'
;MKAVYMYNKTALKKPISQLVSGEANVTDGLVLRITTEGLFIDDDVRRVPQREWDIKAWSLKSIERGASKPHYMLRATIRDTEGKCYVFVIPSDQEWKVDVGLARLRKGNLVRSMGMSSIKASEMRGLLSDLGWV
;
A
#
# COMPACT_ATOMS: atom_id res chain seq x y z
N MET A 1 -1.75 -5.17 -8.96
CA MET A 1 -0.71 -4.55 -8.11
C MET A 1 0.55 -5.39 -8.21
N LYS A 2 1.76 -4.84 -8.03
CA LYS A 2 2.99 -5.63 -8.09
C LYS A 2 3.35 -6.26 -6.75
N ALA A 3 3.27 -5.49 -5.67
CA ALA A 3 3.57 -6.00 -4.33
C ALA A 3 3.00 -5.10 -3.23
N VAL A 4 2.93 -5.66 -2.02
CA VAL A 4 2.75 -4.91 -0.77
C VAL A 4 3.79 -5.37 0.24
N TYR A 5 4.38 -4.41 0.96
CA TYR A 5 5.41 -4.64 1.96
C TYR A 5 4.96 -4.03 3.28
N MET A 6 5.12 -4.78 4.37
CA MET A 6 4.85 -4.27 5.71
C MET A 6 6.17 -3.93 6.40
N TYR A 7 6.22 -2.76 7.00
CA TYR A 7 7.33 -2.28 7.82
C TYR A 7 6.83 -1.94 9.22
N ASN A 8 7.75 -1.85 10.18
CA ASN A 8 7.50 -1.30 11.50
C ASN A 8 8.56 -0.24 11.84
N LYS A 9 8.41 0.43 12.98
CA LYS A 9 9.33 1.49 13.40
C LYS A 9 10.77 1.04 13.60
N THR A 10 11.01 -0.25 13.89
CA THR A 10 12.34 -0.79 14.21
C THR A 10 13.10 -1.32 12.99
N ALA A 11 12.41 -1.79 11.95
CA ALA A 11 13.00 -2.31 10.73
C ALA A 11 12.68 -1.39 9.53
N LEU A 12 13.36 -0.24 9.46
CA LEU A 12 13.13 0.76 8.41
C LEU A 12 13.71 0.38 7.04
N LYS A 13 14.70 -0.51 6.99
CA LYS A 13 15.39 -0.91 5.75
C LYS A 13 14.91 -2.24 5.16
N LYS A 14 14.28 -3.09 5.97
CA LYS A 14 13.83 -4.41 5.55
C LYS A 14 12.37 -4.60 5.94
N PRO A 15 11.50 -4.98 5.00
CA PRO A 15 10.12 -5.27 5.34
C PRO A 15 10.04 -6.48 6.29
N ILE A 16 9.14 -6.40 7.26
CA ILE A 16 8.86 -7.49 8.20
C ILE A 16 8.01 -8.59 7.57
N SER A 17 7.25 -8.26 6.53
CA SER A 17 6.49 -9.21 5.70
C SER A 17 6.25 -8.60 4.32
N GLN A 18 5.93 -9.44 3.33
CA GLN A 18 5.66 -9.03 1.96
C GLN A 18 4.65 -9.96 1.27
N LEU A 19 3.87 -9.42 0.34
CA LEU A 19 3.24 -10.18 -0.73
C LEU A 19 3.73 -9.62 -2.06
N VAL A 20 4.32 -10.48 -2.89
CA VAL A 20 4.79 -10.14 -4.23
C VAL A 20 3.98 -10.93 -5.24
N SER A 21 3.44 -10.24 -6.22
CA SER A 21 2.60 -10.83 -7.27
C SER A 21 3.41 -11.85 -8.08
N GLY A 22 2.91 -13.07 -8.21
CA GLY A 22 3.59 -14.17 -8.91
C GLY A 22 4.64 -14.92 -8.10
N GLU A 23 4.78 -14.64 -6.80
CA GLU A 23 5.71 -15.35 -5.91
C GLU A 23 5.01 -16.21 -4.85
N ALA A 24 5.62 -17.36 -4.55
CA ALA A 24 5.17 -18.31 -3.53
C ALA A 24 3.70 -18.73 -3.72
N ASN A 25 2.82 -18.32 -2.79
CA ASN A 25 1.39 -18.65 -2.80
C ASN A 25 0.52 -17.53 -3.41
N VAL A 26 1.13 -16.44 -3.91
CA VAL A 26 0.46 -15.27 -4.45
C VAL A 26 0.53 -15.33 -5.98
N THR A 27 -0.63 -15.31 -6.63
CA THR A 27 -0.66 -15.29 -8.11
C THR A 27 -0.32 -13.90 -8.65
N ASP A 28 -0.30 -13.77 -9.97
CA ASP A 28 -0.23 -12.49 -10.67
C ASP A 28 -1.50 -11.62 -10.48
N GLY A 29 -2.55 -12.18 -9.88
CA GLY A 29 -3.85 -11.56 -9.61
C GLY A 29 -3.93 -10.70 -8.36
N LEU A 30 -2.82 -10.23 -7.80
CA LEU A 30 -2.84 -9.42 -6.58
C LEU A 30 -3.49 -8.03 -6.84
N VAL A 31 -4.58 -7.73 -6.14
CA VAL A 31 -5.37 -6.50 -6.32
C VAL A 31 -5.46 -5.72 -5.01
N LEU A 32 -5.33 -4.38 -5.13
CA LEU A 32 -5.64 -3.43 -4.07
C LEU A 32 -7.01 -2.81 -4.35
N ARG A 33 -7.97 -3.02 -3.46
CA ARG A 33 -9.29 -2.39 -3.49
C ARG A 33 -9.38 -1.33 -2.40
N ILE A 34 -9.56 -0.08 -2.79
CA ILE A 34 -9.74 1.04 -1.84
C ILE A 34 -11.22 1.39 -1.78
N THR A 35 -11.81 1.26 -0.59
CA THR A 35 -13.22 1.58 -0.33
C THR A 35 -13.34 2.57 0.82
N THR A 36 -14.57 2.96 1.18
CA THR A 36 -14.83 3.79 2.38
C THR A 36 -14.50 3.09 3.69
N GLU A 37 -14.39 1.76 3.68
CA GLU A 37 -14.10 0.95 4.87
C GLU A 37 -12.61 0.69 5.07
N GLY A 38 -11.76 0.98 4.07
CA GLY A 38 -10.33 0.72 4.15
C GLY A 38 -9.66 0.36 2.83
N LEU A 39 -8.48 -0.23 2.96
CA LEU A 39 -7.67 -0.79 1.89
C LEU A 39 -7.73 -2.31 2.03
N PHE A 40 -8.15 -3.00 0.99
CA PHE A 40 -8.36 -4.44 0.99
C PHE A 40 -7.49 -5.09 -0.06
N ILE A 41 -6.91 -6.24 0.26
CA ILE A 41 -6.05 -6.99 -0.65
C ILE A 41 -6.68 -8.33 -0.94
N ASP A 42 -6.82 -8.63 -2.22
CA ASP A 42 -7.34 -9.90 -2.70
C ASP A 42 -6.38 -10.48 -3.76
N ASP A 43 -6.34 -11.81 -3.85
CA ASP A 43 -5.82 -12.54 -5.00
C ASP A 43 -7.01 -12.93 -5.87
N ASP A 44 -7.26 -12.17 -6.95
CA ASP A 44 -8.47 -12.32 -7.78
C ASP A 44 -8.45 -13.60 -8.61
N VAL A 45 -7.27 -14.12 -8.97
CA VAL A 45 -7.14 -15.38 -9.73
C VAL A 45 -7.54 -16.57 -8.86
N ARG A 46 -7.07 -16.61 -7.61
CA ARG A 46 -7.48 -17.65 -6.65
C ARG A 46 -8.81 -17.37 -5.98
N ARG A 47 -9.34 -16.14 -6.13
CA ARG A 47 -10.48 -15.61 -5.37
C ARG A 47 -10.26 -15.72 -3.86
N VAL A 48 -9.02 -15.55 -3.41
CA VAL A 48 -8.63 -15.65 -2.00
C VAL A 48 -8.40 -14.25 -1.45
N PRO A 49 -9.15 -13.84 -0.42
CA PRO A 49 -8.86 -12.59 0.24
C PRO A 49 -7.61 -12.69 1.12
N GLN A 50 -6.71 -11.72 1.01
CA GLN A 50 -5.49 -11.62 1.82
C GLN A 50 -5.79 -10.84 3.10
N ARG A 51 -6.73 -11.34 3.91
CA ARG A 51 -7.34 -10.59 5.05
C ARG A 51 -6.34 -10.09 6.09
N GLU A 52 -5.22 -10.77 6.26
CA GLU A 52 -4.13 -10.34 7.15
C GLU A 52 -3.47 -9.01 6.71
N TRP A 53 -3.67 -8.61 5.44
CA TRP A 53 -3.17 -7.38 4.85
C TRP A 53 -4.24 -6.28 4.73
N ASP A 54 -5.49 -6.55 5.11
CA ASP A 54 -6.55 -5.56 5.06
C ASP A 54 -6.29 -4.46 6.10
N ILE A 55 -6.39 -3.19 5.68
CA ILE A 55 -6.21 -2.02 6.54
C ILE A 55 -7.55 -1.31 6.67
N LYS A 56 -8.10 -1.25 7.88
CA LYS A 56 -9.37 -0.56 8.15
C LYS A 56 -9.21 0.96 8.12
N ALA A 57 -10.20 1.65 7.58
CA ALA A 57 -10.25 3.11 7.48
C ALA A 57 -9.97 3.82 8.81
N TRP A 58 -10.55 3.32 9.91
CA TRP A 58 -10.40 3.93 11.23
C TRP A 58 -9.00 3.78 11.85
N SER A 59 -8.18 2.84 11.34
CA SER A 59 -6.79 2.67 11.78
C SER A 59 -5.83 3.55 10.98
N LEU A 60 -6.20 4.09 9.81
CA LEU A 60 -5.29 4.88 8.96
C LEU A 60 -4.88 6.21 9.57
N LYS A 61 -3.58 6.38 9.85
CA LYS A 61 -2.98 7.63 10.34
C LYS A 61 -2.67 8.60 9.21
N SER A 62 -1.97 8.12 8.18
CA SER A 62 -1.57 8.93 7.04
C SER A 62 -1.40 8.08 5.79
N ILE A 63 -1.58 8.72 4.64
CA ILE A 63 -1.30 8.16 3.33
C ILE A 63 -0.30 9.07 2.61
N GLU A 64 0.74 8.45 2.09
CA GLU A 64 1.73 9.10 1.26
C GLU A 64 1.74 8.46 -0.13
N ARG A 65 1.87 9.26 -1.18
CA ARG A 65 1.89 8.77 -2.56
C ARG A 65 3.04 9.37 -3.35
N GLY A 66 3.56 8.62 -4.32
CA GLY A 66 4.62 9.09 -5.19
C GLY A 66 4.64 8.31 -6.50
N ALA A 67 5.08 8.97 -7.57
CA ALA A 67 5.22 8.37 -8.89
C ALA A 67 6.70 8.43 -9.33
N SER A 68 7.22 7.29 -9.78
CA SER A 68 8.55 7.13 -10.36
C SER A 68 8.46 6.01 -11.39
N LYS A 69 8.21 6.38 -12.65
CA LYS A 69 7.95 5.43 -13.74
C LYS A 69 9.02 4.33 -13.79
N PRO A 70 8.63 3.05 -13.98
CA PRO A 70 7.27 2.57 -14.28
C PRO A 70 6.39 2.34 -13.04
N HIS A 71 6.80 2.79 -11.85
CA HIS A 71 6.16 2.50 -10.57
C HIS A 71 5.40 3.70 -10.00
N TYR A 72 4.28 3.41 -9.35
CA TYR A 72 3.57 4.27 -8.42
C TYR A 72 3.61 3.62 -7.05
N MET A 73 3.86 4.41 -6.02
CA MET A 73 3.96 3.95 -4.64
C MET A 73 2.89 4.61 -3.80
N LEU A 74 2.23 3.79 -2.98
CA LEU A 74 1.34 4.22 -1.92
C LEU A 74 1.93 3.73 -0.60
N ARG A 75 2.10 4.61 0.39
CA ARG A 75 2.46 4.23 1.76
C ARG A 75 1.32 4.57 2.69
N ALA A 76 0.74 3.56 3.34
CA ALA A 76 -0.31 3.72 4.34
C ALA A 76 0.27 3.44 5.72
N THR A 77 0.29 4.45 6.58
CA THR A 77 0.71 4.31 7.98
C THR A 77 -0.51 4.17 8.86
N ILE A 78 -0.52 3.19 9.77
CA ILE A 78 -1.63 2.95 10.68
C ILE A 78 -1.35 3.51 12.09
N ARG A 79 -2.42 3.69 12.87
CA ARG A 79 -2.38 4.04 14.28
C ARG A 79 -2.25 2.76 15.09
N ASP A 80 -1.01 2.33 15.32
CA ASP A 80 -0.69 1.22 16.20
C ASP A 80 0.53 1.57 17.08
N THR A 81 0.85 0.69 18.02
CA THR A 81 2.00 0.85 18.93
C THR A 81 3.34 0.55 18.24
N GLU A 82 3.32 -0.29 17.21
CA GLU A 82 4.52 -0.75 16.49
C GLU A 82 4.95 0.20 15.35
N GLY A 83 4.12 1.19 15.04
CA GLY A 83 4.35 2.14 13.95
C GLY A 83 4.32 1.46 12.59
N LYS A 84 3.38 0.54 12.36
CA LYS A 84 3.29 -0.18 11.09
C LYS A 84 2.96 0.75 9.93
N CYS A 85 3.65 0.51 8.83
CA CYS A 85 3.29 1.09 7.55
C CYS A 85 3.36 0.05 6.43
N TYR A 86 2.49 0.24 5.44
CA TYR A 86 2.31 -0.65 4.31
C TYR A 86 2.70 0.11 3.06
N VAL A 87 3.68 -0.41 2.33
CA VAL A 87 4.18 0.18 1.08
C VAL A 87 3.68 -0.69 -0.07
N PHE A 88 2.80 -0.13 -0.89
CA PHE A 88 2.26 -0.77 -2.07
C PHE A 88 3.05 -0.32 -3.30
N VAL A 89 3.49 -1.27 -4.11
CA VAL A 89 4.13 -1.02 -5.40
C VAL A 89 3.13 -1.34 -6.50
N ILE A 90 2.76 -0.32 -7.26
CA ILE A 90 1.68 -0.36 -8.24
C ILE A 90 2.25 0.08 -9.60
N PRO A 91 1.81 -0.50 -10.72
CA PRO A 91 2.13 0.03 -12.04
C PRO A 91 1.64 1.48 -12.20
N SER A 92 2.49 2.35 -12.77
CA SER A 92 2.16 3.79 -12.90
C SER A 92 0.93 4.09 -13.78
N ASP A 93 0.54 3.18 -14.68
CA ASP A 93 -0.69 3.26 -15.48
C ASP A 93 -1.98 3.01 -14.65
N GLN A 94 -1.85 2.47 -13.43
CA GLN A 94 -2.96 2.25 -12.51
C GLN A 94 -3.09 3.33 -11.42
N GLU A 95 -2.25 4.38 -11.45
CA GLU A 95 -2.27 5.50 -10.51
C GLU A 95 -3.67 6.11 -10.35
N TRP A 96 -4.39 6.30 -11.46
CA TRP A 96 -5.73 6.88 -11.45
C TRP A 96 -6.75 6.05 -10.63
N LYS A 97 -6.60 4.72 -10.58
CA LYS A 97 -7.47 3.85 -9.77
C LYS A 97 -7.25 4.11 -8.29
N VAL A 98 -5.99 4.29 -7.90
CA VAL A 98 -5.60 4.60 -6.52
C VAL A 98 -6.15 5.95 -6.13
N ASP A 99 -5.95 6.97 -6.95
CA ASP A 99 -6.41 8.33 -6.69
C ASP A 99 -7.94 8.43 -6.53
N VAL A 100 -8.70 7.76 -7.42
CA VAL A 100 -10.17 7.65 -7.30
C VAL A 100 -10.55 6.94 -6.01
N GLY A 101 -9.87 5.84 -5.68
CA GLY A 101 -10.08 5.10 -4.44
C GLY A 101 -9.83 5.94 -3.19
N LEU A 102 -8.72 6.66 -3.14
CA LEU A 102 -8.36 7.56 -2.03
C LEU A 102 -9.36 8.70 -1.88
N ALA A 103 -9.84 9.27 -2.97
CA ALA A 103 -10.88 10.30 -2.95
C ALA A 103 -12.19 9.78 -2.33
N ARG A 104 -12.56 8.52 -2.57
CA ARG A 104 -13.72 7.87 -1.94
C ARG A 104 -13.48 7.57 -0.47
N LEU A 105 -12.32 6.96 -0.14
CA LEU A 105 -11.92 6.64 1.23
C LEU A 105 -12.00 7.89 2.12
N ARG A 106 -11.43 9.02 1.67
CA ARG A 106 -11.43 10.29 2.42
C ARG A 106 -12.83 10.83 2.72
N LYS A 107 -13.82 10.56 1.87
CA LYS A 107 -15.22 10.97 2.07
C LYS A 107 -15.98 9.99 2.98
N GLY A 108 -15.38 8.88 3.37
CA GLY A 108 -16.02 7.86 4.21
C GLY A 108 -16.07 8.26 5.69
N ASN A 109 -17.18 7.94 6.36
CA ASN A 109 -17.41 8.27 7.77
C ASN A 109 -16.47 7.54 8.75
N LEU A 110 -15.85 6.44 8.32
CA LEU A 110 -14.93 5.64 9.15
C LEU A 110 -13.50 6.19 9.15
N VAL A 111 -13.16 7.07 8.19
CA VAL A 111 -11.86 7.71 8.14
C VAL A 111 -11.83 8.83 9.17
N ARG A 112 -10.96 8.68 10.17
CA ARG A 112 -10.63 9.76 11.12
C ARG A 112 -9.77 10.82 10.43
N SER A 113 -9.20 11.77 11.18
CA SER A 113 -8.19 12.70 10.63
C SER A 113 -7.01 11.92 10.00
N MET A 114 -7.04 11.75 8.69
CA MET A 114 -6.01 11.04 7.91
C MET A 114 -5.15 12.05 7.17
N GLY A 115 -3.86 12.09 7.48
CA GLY A 115 -2.90 12.94 6.76
C GLY A 115 -2.74 12.46 5.32
N MET A 116 -2.61 13.39 4.37
CA MET A 116 -2.25 13.08 2.98
C MET A 116 -1.03 13.89 2.59
N SER A 117 0.02 13.22 2.10
CA SER A 117 1.25 13.88 1.64
C SER A 117 1.88 13.11 0.48
N SER A 118 2.99 13.63 -0.04
CA SER A 118 3.74 12.98 -1.12
C SER A 118 5.04 12.40 -0.59
N ILE A 119 5.45 11.25 -1.12
CA ILE A 119 6.77 10.66 -0.86
C ILE A 119 7.81 11.49 -1.64
N LYS A 120 8.91 11.87 -0.99
CA LYS A 120 9.99 12.58 -1.67
C LYS A 120 10.61 11.68 -2.74
N ALA A 121 10.94 12.25 -3.91
CA ALA A 121 11.47 11.47 -5.03
C ALA A 121 12.75 10.67 -4.69
N SER A 122 13.65 11.25 -3.88
CA SER A 122 14.87 10.57 -3.42
C SER A 122 14.57 9.39 -2.48
N GLU A 123 13.62 9.57 -1.57
CA GLU A 123 13.16 8.52 -0.65
C GLU A 123 12.47 7.39 -1.40
N MET A 124 11.58 7.72 -2.33
CA MET A 124 10.90 6.73 -3.17
C MET A 124 11.89 5.92 -4.00
N ARG A 125 12.90 6.57 -4.61
CA ARG A 125 13.96 5.88 -5.36
C ARG A 125 14.77 4.95 -4.45
N GLY A 126 15.13 5.41 -3.25
CA GLY A 126 15.83 4.57 -2.27
C GLY A 126 15.02 3.33 -1.89
N LEU A 127 13.75 3.50 -1.53
CA LEU A 127 12.85 2.39 -1.20
C LEU A 127 12.67 1.40 -2.35
N LEU A 128 12.50 1.89 -3.58
CA LEU A 128 12.38 1.02 -4.75
C LEU A 128 13.66 0.22 -4.99
N SER A 129 14.83 0.83 -4.80
CA SER A 129 16.12 0.15 -4.96
C SER A 129 16.37 -0.90 -3.87
N ASP A 130 16.09 -0.56 -2.61
CA ASP A 130 16.18 -1.49 -1.47
C ASP A 130 15.26 -2.71 -1.65
N LEU A 131 14.12 -2.52 -2.34
CA LEU A 131 13.14 -3.56 -2.65
C LEU A 131 13.41 -4.29 -3.98
N GLY A 132 14.43 -3.90 -4.75
CA GLY A 132 14.80 -4.54 -6.02
C GLY A 132 13.92 -4.19 -7.23
N TRP A 133 13.18 -3.07 -7.18
CA TRP A 133 12.34 -2.61 -8.29
C TRP A 133 13.06 -1.67 -9.27
N VAL A 134 14.25 -1.14 -8.91
CA VAL A 134 15.10 -0.23 -9.71
C VAL A 134 16.57 -0.54 -9.48
#